data_AF-A0AAV0XJ54-F1
#
_entry.id   AF-A0AAV0XJ54-F1
#
_cell.length_a   1.000
_cell.length_b   1.000
_cell.length_c   1.000
_cell.angle_alpha   90.00
_cell.angle_beta   90.00
_cell.angle_gamma   90.00
#
_symmetry.space_group_name_H-M   'P 1'
#
loop_
_entity.id
_entity.type
_entity.pdbx_description
1 polymer ?
#
loop_
_entity_poly.entity_id
_entity_poly.type
_entity_poly.pdbx_seq_one_letter_code
_entity_poly.pdbx_strand_id
1 'polypeptide(L)'
;MIFDKNLNWNKHFSFLKTNTSKSTNIIKLLANNKWGAQNKILHNVYKTLIRAKIEYGAIIYGSAKTTNLEKLETIQNNNLRLITGAFKSSPIKSLLCITGEISLEKRRKLLELQYAFKIASHPNNPTYNSIFDKRNNNAYYLETNTSKPIGRRIENFFNAHSINPKHIIKSEFPIKPPWRPNNFEIDLSFAESNKGNTAPQIFRNLFKEKTQNKDDVLVFTDAPKPKTALHLQ
;
A
#
# COMPACT_ATOMS: atom_id res chain seq x y z
N MET A 1 5.44 19.76 -1.44
CA MET A 1 6.84 19.38 -1.76
C MET A 1 7.59 20.64 -2.14
N ILE A 2 8.89 20.75 -1.86
CA ILE A 2 9.68 21.96 -2.17
C ILE A 2 10.84 21.54 -3.07
N PHE A 3 10.91 22.09 -4.28
CA PHE A 3 12.01 21.85 -5.21
C PHE A 3 13.06 22.95 -5.05
N ASP A 4 14.33 22.55 -5.07
CA ASP A 4 15.48 23.45 -5.15
C ASP A 4 16.18 23.28 -6.49
N LYS A 5 16.87 24.34 -6.97
CA LYS A 5 17.51 24.37 -8.31
C LYS A 5 18.42 23.15 -8.58
N ASN A 6 19.07 22.65 -7.53
CA ASN A 6 20.03 21.55 -7.61
C ASN A 6 19.47 20.22 -7.09
N LEU A 7 18.18 20.15 -6.75
CA LEU A 7 17.52 18.95 -6.19
C LEU A 7 18.32 18.33 -5.03
N ASN A 8 18.88 19.15 -4.13
CA ASN A 8 19.56 18.69 -2.92
C ASN A 8 18.56 18.34 -1.80
N TRP A 9 17.30 18.76 -1.94
CA TRP A 9 16.19 18.46 -1.03
C TRP A 9 16.34 19.00 0.40
N ASN A 10 17.41 19.73 0.70
CA ASN A 10 17.68 20.28 2.03
C ASN A 10 16.52 21.14 2.56
N LYS A 11 16.03 22.09 1.74
CA LYS A 11 14.89 22.94 2.10
C LYS A 11 13.64 22.10 2.36
N HIS A 12 13.40 21.09 1.53
CA HIS A 12 12.26 20.19 1.70
C HIS A 12 12.33 19.37 2.99
N PHE A 13 13.50 18.81 3.32
CA PHE A 13 13.67 18.00 4.53
C PHE A 13 13.60 18.84 5.80
N SER A 14 14.15 20.06 5.80
CA SER A 14 13.96 21.01 6.90
C SER A 14 12.49 21.35 7.08
N PHE A 15 11.76 21.60 5.99
CA PHE A 15 10.31 21.80 6.04
C PHE A 15 9.56 20.59 6.60
N LEU A 16 9.89 19.37 6.17
CA LEU A 16 9.27 18.15 6.69
C LEU A 16 9.52 17.99 8.19
N LYS A 17 10.74 18.26 8.66
CA LYS A 17 11.08 18.22 10.09
C LYS A 17 10.23 19.22 10.89
N THR A 18 10.09 20.44 10.41
CA THR A 18 9.26 21.46 11.08
C THR A 18 7.78 21.09 11.06
N ASN A 19 7.27 20.61 9.92
CA ASN A 19 5.86 20.24 9.76
C ASN A 19 5.48 19.01 10.61
N THR A 20 6.38 18.03 10.71
CA THR A 20 6.16 16.83 11.53
C THR A 20 6.41 17.05 13.02
N SER A 21 7.03 18.17 13.42
CA SER A 21 7.26 18.53 14.83
C SER A 21 5.95 18.65 15.61
N LYS A 22 4.93 19.31 15.03
CA LYS A 22 3.60 19.44 15.66
C LYS A 22 2.98 18.06 15.92
N SER A 23 3.04 17.17 14.93
CA SER A 23 2.54 15.79 15.06
C SER A 23 3.35 14.97 16.07
N THR A 24 4.66 15.20 16.17
CA THR A 24 5.52 14.59 17.19
C THR A 24 5.11 15.04 18.59
N ASN A 25 4.73 16.31 18.77
CA ASN A 25 4.25 16.81 20.06
C ASN A 25 2.90 16.19 20.47
N ILE A 26 2.02 15.87 19.51
CA ILE A 26 0.80 15.10 19.79
C ILE A 26 1.15 13.72 20.34
N ILE A 27 2.11 13.01 19.71
CA ILE A 27 2.57 11.71 20.22
C ILE A 27 3.16 11.85 21.62
N LYS A 28 3.98 12.88 21.89
CA LYS A 28 4.52 13.14 23.23
C LYS A 28 3.42 13.34 24.28
N LEU A 29 2.39 14.12 23.95
CA LEU A 29 1.27 14.38 24.84
C LEU A 29 0.51 13.09 25.16
N LEU A 30 0.24 12.27 24.14
CA LEU A 30 -0.49 11.01 24.27
C LEU A 30 0.34 9.91 24.93
N ALA A 31 1.67 9.95 24.85
CA ALA A 31 2.58 8.96 25.43
C ALA A 31 2.87 9.17 26.93
N ASN A 32 2.05 9.96 27.64
CA ASN A 32 2.27 10.29 29.05
C ASN A 32 2.08 9.06 29.97
N ASN A 33 2.95 8.87 30.95
CA ASN A 33 2.96 7.67 31.81
C ASN A 33 1.74 7.51 32.75
N LYS A 34 0.94 8.56 32.98
CA LYS A 34 -0.21 8.48 33.91
C LYS A 34 -1.51 8.01 33.25
N TRP A 35 -1.80 8.50 32.04
CA TRP A 35 -3.04 8.27 31.29
C TRP A 35 -2.76 7.98 29.81
N GLY A 36 -1.58 7.41 29.53
CA GLY A 36 -1.04 7.29 28.18
C GLY A 36 -1.84 6.36 27.27
N ALA A 37 -1.81 6.68 25.98
CA ALA A 37 -2.37 5.81 24.96
C ALA A 37 -1.50 4.56 24.78
N GLN A 38 -2.15 3.43 24.42
CA GLN A 38 -1.44 2.21 24.09
C GLN A 38 -0.48 2.42 22.91
N ASN A 39 0.65 1.70 22.91
CA ASN A 39 1.68 1.78 21.86
C ASN A 39 1.11 1.61 20.45
N LYS A 40 0.09 0.75 20.28
CA LYS A 40 -0.60 0.55 18.99
C LYS A 40 -1.28 1.82 18.48
N ILE A 41 -1.93 2.57 19.36
CA ILE A 41 -2.61 3.83 19.02
C ILE A 41 -1.56 4.89 18.65
N LEU A 42 -0.53 5.06 19.49
CA LEU A 42 0.57 5.99 19.22
C LEU A 42 1.27 5.68 17.89
N HIS A 43 1.47 4.40 17.60
CA HIS A 43 2.04 3.93 16.35
C HIS A 43 1.16 4.27 15.15
N ASN A 44 -0.16 4.10 15.26
CA ASN A 44 -1.09 4.50 14.21
C ASN A 44 -1.06 6.02 13.97
N VAL A 45 -1.01 6.84 15.03
CA VAL A 45 -0.87 8.30 14.92
C VAL A 45 0.42 8.68 14.19
N TYR A 46 1.53 8.01 14.49
CA TYR A 46 2.78 8.20 13.76
C TYR A 46 2.64 7.88 12.27
N LYS A 47 2.03 6.73 11.93
CA LYS A 47 1.84 6.31 10.54
C LYS A 47 1.03 7.32 9.75
N THR A 48 -0.07 7.79 10.31
CA THR A 48 -1.02 8.67 9.62
C THR A 48 -0.53 10.12 9.52
N LEU A 49 0.06 10.67 10.58
CA LEU A 49 0.41 12.10 10.61
C LEU A 49 1.85 12.40 10.20
N ILE A 50 2.78 11.48 10.44
CA ILE A 50 4.22 11.71 10.22
C ILE A 50 4.71 10.89 9.03
N ARG A 51 4.55 9.56 9.09
CA ARG A 51 5.08 8.67 8.04
C ARG A 51 4.46 8.97 6.69
N ALA A 52 3.13 9.19 6.62
CA ALA A 52 2.45 9.58 5.38
C ALA A 52 3.03 10.87 4.75
N LYS A 53 3.35 11.89 5.56
CA LYS A 53 3.97 13.14 5.06
C LYS A 53 5.37 12.92 4.50
N ILE A 54 6.15 12.06 5.14
CA ILE A 54 7.49 11.70 4.67
C ILE A 54 7.37 10.89 3.36
N GLU A 55 6.54 9.84 3.34
CA GLU A 55 6.42 8.90 2.23
C GLU A 55 5.87 9.52 0.94
N TYR A 56 5.05 10.57 1.03
CA TYR A 56 4.44 11.23 -0.14
C TYR A 56 5.46 11.58 -1.25
N GLY A 57 6.67 11.98 -0.88
CA GLY A 57 7.72 12.36 -1.82
C GLY A 57 8.83 11.34 -2.04
N ALA A 58 8.77 10.18 -1.37
CA ALA A 58 9.88 9.24 -1.25
C ALA A 58 10.50 8.82 -2.59
N ILE A 59 9.65 8.64 -3.60
CA ILE A 59 10.03 8.20 -4.96
C ILE A 59 10.89 9.26 -5.66
N ILE A 60 10.59 10.54 -5.42
CA ILE A 60 11.21 11.67 -6.10
C ILE A 60 12.54 12.02 -5.44
N TYR A 61 12.54 12.25 -4.12
CA TYR A 61 13.75 12.62 -3.39
C TYR A 61 14.62 11.41 -3.02
N GLY A 62 14.26 10.19 -3.43
CA GLY A 62 15.03 8.97 -3.16
C GLY A 62 16.46 8.98 -3.69
N SER A 63 16.78 9.86 -4.65
CA SER A 63 18.14 10.10 -5.15
C SER A 63 18.97 11.04 -4.28
N ALA A 64 18.39 11.63 -3.22
CA ALA A 64 19.10 12.57 -2.36
C ALA A 64 20.33 11.92 -1.70
N LYS A 65 21.32 12.74 -1.36
CA LYS A 65 22.51 12.28 -0.60
C LYS A 65 22.09 11.59 0.69
N THR A 66 22.78 10.52 1.04
CA THR A 66 22.54 9.71 2.26
C THR A 66 22.50 10.58 3.52
N THR A 67 23.46 11.50 3.66
CA THR A 67 23.53 12.47 4.77
C THR A 67 22.26 13.34 4.93
N ASN A 68 21.58 13.64 3.82
CA ASN A 68 20.32 14.37 3.86
C ASN A 68 19.14 13.46 4.20
N LEU A 69 19.14 12.22 3.71
CA LEU A 69 18.11 11.23 4.02
C LEU A 69 18.14 10.81 5.50
N GLU A 70 19.33 10.75 6.11
CA GLU A 70 19.51 10.47 7.54
C GLU A 70 18.74 11.46 8.43
N LYS A 71 18.56 12.71 7.98
CA LYS A 71 17.74 13.71 8.70
C LYS A 71 16.29 13.21 8.87
N LEU A 72 15.75 12.48 7.89
CA LEU A 72 14.41 11.89 7.98
C LEU A 72 14.40 10.66 8.90
N GLU A 73 15.47 9.85 8.88
CA GLU A 73 15.62 8.72 9.81
C GLU A 73 15.59 9.21 11.26
N THR A 74 16.20 10.36 11.57
CA THR A 74 16.12 10.92 12.94
C THR A 74 14.70 11.19 13.41
N ILE A 75 13.78 11.56 12.50
CA ILE A 75 12.37 11.79 12.81
C ILE A 75 11.69 10.47 13.17
N GLN A 76 11.89 9.41 12.36
CA GLN A 76 11.37 8.07 12.68
C GLN A 76 11.93 7.59 14.02
N ASN A 77 13.25 7.60 14.20
CA ASN A 77 13.92 7.08 15.39
C ASN A 77 13.42 7.76 16.66
N ASN A 78 13.26 9.09 16.64
CA ASN A 78 12.73 9.83 17.78
C ASN A 78 11.27 9.44 18.09
N ASN A 79 10.43 9.29 17.06
CA ASN A 79 9.03 8.92 17.27
C ASN A 79 8.88 7.47 17.75
N LEU A 80 9.68 6.52 17.27
CA LEU A 80 9.65 5.14 17.76
C LEU A 80 10.02 5.03 19.24
N ARG A 81 10.98 5.84 19.70
CA ARG A 81 11.32 5.93 21.14
C ARG A 81 10.16 6.48 21.96
N LEU A 82 9.48 7.51 21.47
CA LEU A 82 8.28 8.06 22.14
C LEU A 82 7.15 7.04 22.21
N ILE A 83 6.90 6.31 21.12
CA ILE A 83 5.84 5.28 21.05
C ILE A 83 6.12 4.11 22.00
N THR A 84 7.38 3.73 22.15
CA THR A 84 7.78 2.56 22.96
C THR A 84 8.12 2.93 24.40
N GLY A 85 8.25 4.22 24.73
CA GLY A 85 8.79 4.68 26.01
C GLY A 85 10.27 4.34 26.21
N ALA A 86 10.99 3.93 25.15
CA ALA A 86 12.36 3.46 25.27
C ALA A 86 13.37 4.60 25.48
N PHE A 87 14.46 4.30 26.20
CA PHE A 87 15.55 5.25 26.42
C PHE A 87 16.17 5.74 25.11
N LYS A 88 16.77 6.94 25.13
CA LYS A 88 17.49 7.52 23.97
C LYS A 88 18.69 6.65 23.53
N SER A 89 19.28 5.88 24.43
CA SER A 89 20.39 4.96 24.17
C SER A 89 19.94 3.64 23.52
N SER A 90 18.64 3.32 23.52
CA SER A 90 18.15 2.02 23.01
C SER A 90 18.54 1.81 21.55
N PRO A 91 19.01 0.63 21.12
CA PRO A 91 19.38 0.38 19.74
C PRO A 91 18.19 0.52 18.77
N ILE A 92 18.38 1.22 17.65
CA ILE A 92 17.28 1.46 16.68
C ILE A 92 16.78 0.16 16.04
N LYS A 93 17.66 -0.81 15.79
CA LYS A 93 17.29 -2.12 15.23
C LYS A 93 16.28 -2.85 16.12
N SER A 94 16.47 -2.80 17.44
CA SER A 94 15.53 -3.38 18.41
C SER A 94 14.19 -2.66 18.39
N LEU A 95 14.19 -1.33 18.32
CA LEU A 95 12.95 -0.54 18.23
C LEU A 95 12.14 -0.88 16.97
N LEU A 96 12.81 -0.96 15.82
CA LEU A 96 12.17 -1.36 14.55
C LEU A 96 11.54 -2.75 14.65
N CYS A 97 12.23 -3.69 15.29
CA CYS A 97 11.72 -5.05 15.52
C CYS A 97 10.48 -5.04 16.43
N ILE A 98 10.53 -4.35 17.57
CA ILE A 98 9.42 -4.27 18.53
C ILE A 98 8.19 -3.58 17.92
N THR A 99 8.37 -2.51 17.14
CA THR A 99 7.24 -1.80 16.53
C THR A 99 6.75 -2.43 15.24
N GLY A 100 7.45 -3.43 14.69
CA GLY A 100 7.17 -4.02 13.39
C GLY A 100 7.37 -3.04 12.23
N GLU A 101 8.28 -2.08 12.39
CA GLU A 101 8.60 -1.07 11.37
C GLU A 101 9.87 -1.42 10.61
N ILE A 102 9.95 -0.94 9.37
CA ILE A 102 11.19 -0.97 8.58
C ILE A 102 11.83 0.43 8.58
N SER A 103 13.14 0.50 8.34
CA SER A 103 13.82 1.80 8.18
C SER A 103 13.21 2.58 7.02
N LEU A 104 13.23 3.92 7.11
CA LEU A 104 12.70 4.73 6.01
C LEU A 104 13.50 4.50 4.73
N GLU A 105 14.79 4.12 4.81
CA GLU A 105 15.58 3.68 3.65
C GLU A 105 14.94 2.51 2.91
N LYS A 106 14.69 1.40 3.61
CA LYS A 106 14.04 0.23 3.02
C LYS A 106 12.64 0.58 2.53
N ARG A 107 11.93 1.44 3.27
CA ARG A 107 10.59 1.91 2.89
C ARG A 107 10.60 2.72 1.60
N ARG A 108 11.54 3.64 1.42
CA ARG A 108 11.73 4.41 0.18
C ARG A 108 12.00 3.47 -1.00
N LYS A 109 12.87 2.46 -0.80
CA LYS A 109 13.16 1.47 -1.84
C LYS A 109 11.93 0.65 -2.21
N LEU A 110 11.15 0.21 -1.22
CA LEU A 110 9.89 -0.48 -1.45
C LEU A 110 8.90 0.37 -2.26
N LEU A 111 8.72 1.64 -1.89
CA LEU A 111 7.82 2.56 -2.61
C LEU A 111 8.29 2.83 -4.04
N GLU A 112 9.59 3.00 -4.24
CA GLU A 112 10.20 3.13 -5.58
C GLU A 112 9.91 1.91 -6.44
N LEU A 113 10.11 0.70 -5.91
CA LEU A 113 9.87 -0.54 -6.65
C LEU A 113 8.39 -0.75 -6.94
N GLN A 114 7.51 -0.56 -5.94
CA GLN A 114 6.06 -0.65 -6.14
C GLN A 114 5.58 0.28 -7.25
N TYR A 115 6.11 1.51 -7.29
CA TYR A 115 5.83 2.45 -8.36
C TYR A 115 6.36 1.94 -9.71
N ALA A 116 7.61 1.44 -9.76
CA ALA A 116 8.19 0.86 -10.97
C ALA A 116 7.32 -0.28 -11.55
N PHE A 117 6.97 -1.27 -10.73
CA PHE A 117 6.13 -2.40 -11.14
C PHE A 117 4.74 -1.93 -11.60
N LYS A 118 4.14 -0.95 -10.91
CA LYS A 118 2.85 -0.37 -11.31
C LYS A 118 2.91 0.34 -12.66
N ILE A 119 3.99 1.07 -12.95
CA ILE A 119 4.15 1.70 -14.27
C ILE A 119 4.43 0.64 -15.33
N ALA A 120 5.26 -0.36 -15.04
CA ALA A 120 5.55 -1.45 -15.98
C ALA A 120 4.28 -2.22 -16.38
N SER A 121 3.34 -2.42 -15.44
CA SER A 121 2.05 -3.06 -15.72
C SER A 121 1.11 -2.19 -16.56
N HIS A 122 1.39 -0.90 -16.76
CA HIS A 122 0.59 0.04 -17.55
C HIS A 122 1.45 0.72 -18.63
N PRO A 123 1.74 0.05 -19.76
CA PRO A 123 2.58 0.62 -20.82
C PRO A 123 2.06 1.94 -21.42
N ASN A 124 0.74 2.17 -21.36
CA ASN A 124 0.10 3.39 -21.86
C ASN A 124 0.25 4.60 -20.89
N ASN A 125 0.89 4.41 -19.73
CA ASN A 125 1.10 5.49 -18.78
C ASN A 125 2.08 6.53 -19.35
N PRO A 126 1.81 7.85 -19.25
CA PRO A 126 2.70 8.88 -19.78
C PRO A 126 4.12 8.86 -19.17
N THR A 127 4.27 8.31 -17.96
CA THR A 127 5.57 8.19 -17.28
C THR A 127 6.36 6.94 -17.68
N TYR A 128 5.76 6.01 -18.43
CA TYR A 128 6.39 4.74 -18.81
C TYR A 128 7.72 4.95 -19.55
N ASN A 129 7.70 5.77 -20.60
CA ASN A 129 8.90 6.05 -21.39
C ASN A 129 9.96 6.78 -20.55
N SER A 130 9.57 7.66 -19.64
CA SER A 130 10.52 8.37 -18.78
C SER A 130 11.29 7.44 -17.82
N ILE A 131 10.73 6.29 -17.47
CA ILE A 131 11.31 5.34 -16.52
C ILE A 131 12.04 4.20 -17.26
N PHE A 132 11.45 3.66 -18.32
CA PHE A 132 11.89 2.43 -18.97
C PHE A 132 12.54 2.63 -20.34
N ASP A 133 12.45 3.82 -20.95
CA ASP A 133 13.16 4.09 -22.20
C ASP A 133 14.65 4.34 -21.94
N LYS A 134 15.49 3.52 -22.56
CA LYS A 134 16.95 3.62 -22.48
C LYS A 134 17.47 4.97 -22.97
N ARG A 135 16.75 5.65 -23.87
CA ARG A 135 17.13 6.98 -24.37
C ARG A 135 17.14 8.06 -23.28
N ASN A 136 16.25 7.94 -22.30
CA ASN A 136 16.16 8.86 -21.15
C ASN A 136 17.22 8.55 -20.08
N ASN A 137 17.83 7.37 -20.19
CA ASN A 137 18.93 6.90 -19.37
C ASN A 137 20.25 7.20 -20.10
N ASN A 138 20.59 8.49 -20.20
CA ASN A 138 21.82 9.01 -20.82
C ASN A 138 23.11 8.45 -20.13
N ALA A 139 24.18 8.24 -20.91
CA ALA A 139 25.54 7.89 -20.45
C ALA A 139 26.13 8.87 -19.41
N TYR A 140 25.69 10.12 -19.40
CA TYR A 140 26.02 11.15 -18.40
C TYR A 140 25.89 10.66 -16.95
N TYR A 141 24.88 9.83 -16.66
CA TYR A 141 24.67 9.28 -15.30
C TYR A 141 25.55 8.05 -14.99
N LEU A 142 26.31 7.53 -15.95
CA LEU A 142 27.31 6.48 -15.75
C LEU A 142 28.66 7.07 -15.37
N GLU A 143 29.00 8.21 -15.97
CA GLU A 143 30.33 8.83 -15.88
C GLU A 143 30.47 9.81 -14.71
N THR A 144 29.36 10.21 -14.08
CA THR A 144 29.34 11.21 -13.02
C THR A 144 28.94 10.61 -11.66
N ASN A 145 29.53 11.12 -10.57
CA ASN A 145 29.11 10.85 -9.19
C ASN A 145 27.78 11.55 -8.82
N THR A 146 26.92 11.82 -9.81
CA THR A 146 25.65 12.50 -9.59
C THR A 146 24.56 11.55 -9.11
N SER A 147 23.59 12.12 -8.40
CA SER A 147 22.38 11.45 -7.97
C SER A 147 21.62 10.85 -9.16
N LYS A 148 21.58 9.52 -9.24
CA LYS A 148 20.95 8.79 -10.36
C LYS A 148 19.43 8.99 -10.36
N PRO A 149 18.80 9.25 -11.52
CA PRO A 149 17.36 9.36 -11.63
C PRO A 149 16.66 8.01 -11.40
N ILE A 150 15.34 8.05 -11.21
CA ILE A 150 14.54 6.87 -10.89
C ILE A 150 14.68 5.75 -11.92
N GLY A 151 14.63 6.07 -13.22
CA GLY A 151 14.78 5.08 -14.30
C GLY A 151 16.07 4.29 -14.18
N ARG A 152 17.21 4.95 -13.93
CA ARG A 152 18.51 4.30 -13.68
C ARG A 152 18.54 3.44 -12.43
N ARG A 153 17.96 3.92 -11.32
CA ARG A 153 17.93 3.16 -10.05
C ARG A 153 17.08 1.89 -10.16
N ILE A 154 15.99 1.95 -10.92
CA ILE A 154 15.14 0.80 -11.24
C ILE A 154 15.84 -0.14 -12.20
N GLU A 155 16.44 0.38 -13.28
CA GLU A 155 17.20 -0.41 -14.27
C GLU A 155 18.29 -1.24 -13.58
N ASN A 156 19.07 -0.65 -12.68
CA ASN A 156 20.08 -1.39 -11.90
C ASN A 156 19.47 -2.54 -11.09
N PHE A 157 18.32 -2.31 -10.45
CA PHE A 157 17.63 -3.35 -9.68
C PHE A 157 17.11 -4.46 -10.60
N PHE A 158 16.51 -4.10 -11.73
CA PHE A 158 15.93 -5.04 -12.68
C PHE A 158 17.02 -5.91 -13.31
N ASN A 159 18.13 -5.30 -13.73
CA ASN A 159 19.29 -6.02 -14.27
C ASN A 159 19.91 -6.96 -13.23
N ALA A 160 20.07 -6.51 -11.98
CA ALA A 160 20.63 -7.33 -10.91
C ALA A 160 19.78 -8.56 -10.56
N HIS A 161 18.48 -8.54 -10.87
CA HIS A 161 17.54 -9.63 -10.60
C HIS A 161 17.01 -10.29 -11.89
N SER A 162 17.59 -10.00 -13.05
CA SER A 162 17.16 -10.51 -14.36
C SER A 162 15.67 -10.29 -14.67
N ILE A 163 15.10 -9.17 -14.24
CA ILE A 163 13.70 -8.81 -14.44
C ILE A 163 13.55 -7.99 -15.73
N ASN A 164 12.83 -8.51 -16.71
CA ASN A 164 12.46 -7.75 -17.91
C ASN A 164 11.13 -7.01 -17.68
N PRO A 165 11.09 -5.66 -17.78
CA PRO A 165 9.86 -4.91 -17.55
C PRO A 165 8.74 -5.29 -18.52
N LYS A 166 9.07 -5.79 -19.72
CA LYS A 166 8.09 -6.23 -20.73
C LYS A 166 7.37 -7.53 -20.35
N HIS A 167 7.95 -8.33 -19.46
CA HIS A 167 7.36 -9.59 -19.00
C HIS A 167 6.47 -9.40 -17.75
N ILE A 168 6.41 -8.18 -17.20
CA ILE A 168 5.52 -7.88 -16.08
C ILE A 168 4.07 -7.95 -16.59
N ILE A 169 3.22 -8.65 -15.83
CA ILE A 169 1.80 -8.82 -16.14
C ILE A 169 1.15 -7.44 -16.28
N LYS A 170 0.45 -7.24 -17.39
CA LYS A 170 -0.27 -6.00 -17.66
C LYS A 170 -1.50 -5.92 -16.78
N SER A 171 -1.75 -4.74 -16.24
CA SER A 171 -2.98 -4.46 -15.50
C SER A 171 -4.07 -4.17 -16.52
N GLU A 172 -5.09 -5.00 -16.52
CA GLU A 172 -6.26 -4.84 -17.37
C GLU A 172 -7.42 -4.33 -16.54
N PHE A 173 -8.17 -3.37 -17.08
CA PHE A 173 -9.44 -2.98 -16.50
C PHE A 173 -10.51 -3.91 -17.05
N PRO A 174 -11.37 -4.50 -16.20
CA PRO A 174 -12.43 -5.35 -16.70
C PRO A 174 -13.36 -4.49 -17.57
N ILE A 175 -13.57 -4.91 -18.83
CA ILE A 175 -14.42 -4.20 -19.81
C ILE A 175 -15.86 -4.11 -19.28
N LYS A 176 -16.30 -5.17 -18.59
CA LYS A 176 -17.56 -5.18 -17.86
C LYS A 176 -17.28 -4.91 -16.39
N PRO A 177 -17.95 -3.91 -15.79
CA PRO A 177 -17.77 -3.70 -14.36
C PRO A 177 -18.26 -4.92 -13.59
N PRO A 178 -17.62 -5.28 -12.47
CA PRO A 178 -17.95 -6.50 -11.73
C PRO A 178 -19.38 -6.51 -11.16
N TRP A 179 -20.00 -5.33 -11.00
CA TRP A 179 -21.41 -5.19 -10.59
C TRP A 179 -22.41 -5.28 -11.75
N ARG A 180 -21.96 -5.35 -13.01
CA ARG A 180 -22.84 -5.70 -14.14
C ARG A 180 -22.65 -7.19 -14.42
N PRO A 181 -23.64 -8.02 -14.04
CA PRO A 181 -23.51 -9.43 -14.30
C PRO A 181 -23.51 -9.72 -15.79
N ASN A 182 -22.79 -10.78 -16.18
CA ASN A 182 -23.10 -11.48 -17.43
C ASN A 182 -24.53 -12.00 -17.31
N ASN A 183 -25.30 -12.05 -18.40
CA ASN A 183 -26.70 -12.49 -18.42
C ASN A 183 -26.89 -13.71 -17.50
N PHE A 184 -27.51 -13.50 -16.34
CA PHE A 184 -27.89 -14.59 -15.47
C PHE A 184 -29.12 -15.24 -16.06
N GLU A 185 -29.11 -16.56 -16.12
CA GLU A 185 -30.34 -17.32 -16.29
C GLU A 185 -31.08 -17.30 -14.95
N ILE A 186 -32.09 -16.44 -14.85
CA ILE A 186 -32.89 -16.30 -13.62
C ILE A 186 -34.01 -17.32 -13.68
N ASP A 187 -33.92 -18.36 -12.86
CA ASP A 187 -34.99 -19.33 -12.68
C ASP A 187 -36.04 -18.80 -11.69
N LEU A 188 -37.24 -18.50 -12.19
CA LEU A 188 -38.37 -18.01 -11.40
C LEU A 188 -39.40 -19.10 -11.08
N SER A 189 -39.11 -20.38 -11.30
CA SER A 189 -40.02 -21.50 -11.03
C SER A 189 -40.59 -21.51 -9.60
N PHE A 190 -39.82 -21.03 -8.61
CA PHE A 190 -40.30 -20.87 -7.23
C PHE A 190 -41.39 -19.80 -7.05
N ALA A 191 -41.46 -18.81 -7.94
CA ALA A 191 -42.43 -17.72 -7.87
C ALA A 191 -43.81 -18.10 -8.43
N GLU A 192 -43.91 -19.20 -9.17
CA GLU A 192 -45.17 -19.69 -9.75
C GLU A 192 -46.16 -20.19 -8.69
N SER A 193 -45.64 -20.65 -7.54
CA SER A 193 -46.45 -21.19 -6.44
C SER A 193 -46.65 -20.18 -5.31
N ASN A 194 -47.90 -19.96 -4.88
CA ASN A 194 -48.20 -19.04 -3.78
C ASN A 194 -47.74 -19.62 -2.44
N LYS A 195 -46.87 -18.90 -1.72
CA LYS A 195 -46.32 -19.29 -0.42
C LYS A 195 -47.35 -19.51 0.68
N GLY A 196 -48.50 -18.83 0.64
CA GLY A 196 -49.56 -18.95 1.64
C GLY A 196 -50.38 -20.24 1.51
N ASN A 197 -50.48 -20.78 0.29
CA ASN A 197 -51.37 -21.91 -0.03
C ASN A 197 -50.61 -23.19 -0.41
N THR A 198 -49.28 -23.10 -0.57
CA THR A 198 -48.44 -24.22 -1.00
C THR A 198 -47.72 -24.83 0.19
N ALA A 199 -47.81 -26.16 0.34
CA ALA A 199 -47.14 -26.87 1.43
C ALA A 199 -45.60 -26.66 1.38
N PRO A 200 -44.93 -26.41 2.52
CA PRO A 200 -43.48 -26.17 2.55
C PRO A 200 -42.62 -27.28 1.93
N GLN A 201 -43.13 -28.51 1.91
CA GLN A 201 -42.44 -29.66 1.34
C GLN A 201 -42.25 -29.54 -0.19
N ILE A 202 -43.18 -28.88 -0.88
CA ILE A 202 -43.12 -28.69 -2.33
C ILE A 202 -41.91 -27.82 -2.70
N PHE A 203 -41.72 -26.69 -2.01
CA PHE A 203 -40.55 -25.82 -2.21
C PHE A 203 -39.23 -26.54 -1.88
N ARG A 204 -39.21 -27.40 -0.85
CA ARG A 204 -38.01 -28.20 -0.52
C ARG A 204 -37.67 -29.22 -1.60
N ASN A 205 -38.67 -29.85 -2.20
CA ASN A 205 -38.47 -30.81 -3.28
C ASN A 205 -37.96 -30.12 -4.55
N LEU A 206 -38.57 -28.99 -4.94
CA LEU A 206 -38.12 -28.18 -6.08
C LEU A 206 -36.68 -27.68 -5.90
N PHE A 207 -36.31 -27.24 -4.69
CA PHE A 207 -34.94 -26.83 -4.39
C PHE A 207 -33.95 -27.98 -4.50
N LYS A 208 -34.30 -29.16 -3.99
CA LYS A 208 -33.46 -30.37 -4.12
C LYS A 208 -33.28 -30.76 -5.58
N GLU A 209 -34.35 -30.77 -6.37
CA GLU A 209 -34.30 -31.08 -7.80
C GLU A 209 -33.34 -30.16 -8.56
N LYS A 210 -33.40 -28.86 -8.28
CA LYS A 210 -32.55 -27.85 -8.94
C LYS A 210 -31.08 -27.88 -8.49
N THR A 211 -30.80 -28.44 -7.31
CA THR A 211 -29.43 -28.49 -6.73
C THR A 211 -28.75 -29.85 -6.84
N GLN A 212 -29.49 -30.92 -7.18
CA GLN A 212 -28.96 -32.29 -7.17
C GLN A 212 -28.02 -32.62 -8.34
N ASN A 213 -28.10 -31.90 -9.46
CA ASN A 213 -27.50 -32.33 -10.74
C ASN A 213 -26.52 -31.33 -11.36
N LYS A 214 -25.97 -30.41 -10.58
CA LYS A 214 -25.06 -29.39 -11.10
C LYS A 214 -23.72 -29.47 -10.37
N ASP A 215 -22.63 -29.63 -11.12
CA ASP A 215 -21.25 -29.36 -10.66
C ASP A 215 -21.01 -27.85 -10.40
N ASP A 216 -22.08 -27.07 -10.23
CA ASP A 216 -22.05 -25.63 -10.06
C ASP A 216 -21.68 -25.27 -8.61
N VAL A 217 -20.88 -24.22 -8.45
CA VAL A 217 -20.58 -23.64 -7.13
C VAL A 217 -21.84 -22.96 -6.60
N LEU A 218 -22.41 -23.51 -5.52
CA LEU A 218 -23.56 -22.92 -4.85
C LEU A 218 -23.15 -21.69 -4.03
N VAL A 219 -23.54 -20.51 -4.49
CA VAL A 219 -23.35 -19.25 -3.77
C VAL A 219 -24.66 -18.85 -3.11
N PHE A 220 -24.72 -19.00 -1.79
CA PHE A 220 -25.85 -18.53 -1.00
C PHE A 220 -25.61 -17.09 -0.58
N THR A 221 -26.46 -16.17 -1.04
CA THR A 221 -26.49 -14.82 -0.48
C THR A 221 -27.32 -14.86 0.78
N ASP A 222 -26.68 -14.54 1.91
CA ASP A 222 -27.37 -14.47 3.20
C ASP A 222 -28.27 -13.23 3.18
N ALA A 223 -29.54 -13.41 2.78
CA ALA A 223 -30.56 -12.43 3.11
C ALA A 223 -30.68 -12.42 4.64
N PRO A 224 -30.52 -11.26 5.30
CA PRO A 224 -30.18 -11.23 6.72
C PRO A 224 -31.28 -11.89 7.55
N LYS A 225 -30.89 -12.95 8.28
CA LYS A 225 -31.55 -13.31 9.54
C LYS A 225 -30.52 -13.27 10.67
N PRO A 226 -30.94 -12.82 11.87
CA PRO A 226 -30.01 -12.59 12.96
C PRO A 226 -29.43 -13.91 13.45
N LYS A 227 -28.09 -13.95 13.54
CA LYS A 227 -27.26 -15.04 14.09
C LYS A 227 -27.25 -16.27 13.16
N THR A 228 -26.16 -16.67 12.53
CA THR A 228 -24.82 -16.90 13.09
C THR A 228 -23.87 -17.13 11.91
N ALA A 229 -22.61 -16.73 12.08
CA ALA A 229 -21.59 -16.51 11.04
C ALA A 229 -21.20 -17.71 10.17
N LEU A 230 -20.72 -17.44 8.94
CA LEU A 230 -19.66 -18.15 8.21
C LEU A 230 -18.91 -17.13 7.34
N HIS A 231 -17.58 -16.95 7.46
CA HIS A 231 -16.46 -17.74 6.92
C HIS A 231 -16.49 -17.94 5.39
N LEU A 232 -15.52 -17.29 4.74
CA LEU A 232 -15.32 -17.16 3.29
C LEU A 232 -14.15 -18.05 2.81
N GLN A 233 -14.31 -18.70 1.66
CA GLN A 233 -13.29 -18.83 0.63
C GLN A 233 -13.92 -18.68 -0.75
#